data_AF-A0A521UBE5-F1
#
_entry.id   AF-A0A521UBE5-F1
#
_cell.length_a   1.000
_cell.length_b   1.000
_cell.length_c   1.000
_cell.angle_alpha   90.00
_cell.angle_beta   90.00
_cell.angle_gamma   90.00
#
_symmetry.space_group_name_H-M   'P 1'
#
loop_
_entity.id
_entity.type
_entity.pdbx_description
1 polymer ?
#
loop_
_entity_poly.entity_id
_entity_poly.type
_entity_poly.pdbx_seq_one_letter_code
_entity_poly.pdbx_strand_id
1 'polypeptide(L)'
;MGSRREEDAWRLIAVLQSTAALGSSLALKLYEVAVGLHLERKESASLAGDDGVGTVRAVGRELLLGVISGPGFEAQLDTPTGRCMVSYIVTREGLAHAEEEIHRQRDEAQRWN
;
A
#
# COMPACT_ATOMS: atom_id res chain seq x y z
N MET A 1 10.88 1.13 -18.75
CA MET A 1 11.53 0.12 -17.89
C MET A 1 11.24 0.57 -16.47
N GLY A 2 10.23 -0.03 -15.85
CA GLY A 2 9.96 0.24 -14.44
C GLY A 2 11.10 -0.32 -13.59
N SER A 3 11.51 0.38 -12.54
CA SER A 3 12.50 -0.16 -11.60
C SER A 3 11.96 -1.46 -11.00
N ARG A 4 12.82 -2.44 -10.68
CA ARG A 4 12.43 -3.74 -10.09
C ARG A 4 11.39 -3.65 -8.95
N ARG A 5 11.44 -2.56 -8.18
CA ARG A 5 10.45 -2.22 -7.12
C ARG A 5 9.02 -2.01 -7.63
N GLU A 6 8.82 -1.48 -8.83
CA GLU A 6 7.50 -1.27 -9.45
C GLU A 6 6.89 -2.58 -9.97
N GLU A 7 7.72 -3.51 -10.46
CA GLU A 7 7.27 -4.83 -10.91
C GLU A 7 6.93 -5.75 -9.72
N ASP A 8 7.66 -5.63 -8.61
CA ASP A 8 7.39 -6.38 -7.36
C ASP A 8 6.21 -5.80 -6.54
N ALA A 9 5.80 -4.55 -6.78
CA ALA A 9 4.71 -3.89 -6.05
C ALA A 9 3.37 -4.67 -6.10
N TRP A 10 3.14 -5.39 -7.19
CA TRP A 10 1.93 -6.21 -7.39
C TRP A 10 1.88 -7.44 -6.48
N ARG A 11 2.99 -7.83 -5.84
CA ARG A 11 3.03 -8.87 -4.81
C ARG A 11 2.73 -8.32 -3.41
N LEU A 12 2.86 -7.01 -3.22
CA LEU A 12 2.74 -6.36 -1.92
C LEU A 12 1.27 -6.08 -1.55
N ILE A 13 0.42 -5.85 -2.56
CA ILE A 13 -1.02 -5.68 -2.39
C ILE A 13 -1.82 -6.58 -3.32
N ALA A 14 -2.96 -7.06 -2.83
CA ALA A 14 -3.96 -7.75 -3.63
C ALA A 14 -5.21 -6.89 -3.77
N VAL A 15 -5.53 -6.48 -5.00
CA VAL A 15 -6.69 -5.63 -5.30
C VAL A 15 -7.95 -6.49 -5.35
N LEU A 16 -8.93 -6.16 -4.51
CA LEU A 16 -10.23 -6.83 -4.44
C LEU A 16 -11.23 -6.22 -5.42
N GLN A 17 -11.24 -4.89 -5.48
CA GLN A 17 -12.11 -4.12 -6.35
C GLN A 17 -11.40 -2.82 -6.72
N SER A 18 -11.48 -2.43 -7.99
CA SER A 18 -11.09 -1.10 -8.44
C SER A 18 -12.05 -0.59 -9.50
N THR A 19 -12.40 0.69 -9.43
CA THR A 19 -13.23 1.35 -10.45
C THR A 19 -12.40 1.95 -11.59
N ALA A 20 -11.07 1.87 -11.52
CA ALA A 20 -10.15 2.37 -12.54
C ALA A 20 -8.89 1.49 -12.66
N ALA A 21 -8.16 1.61 -13.76
CA ALA A 21 -6.87 0.96 -13.90
C ALA A 21 -5.87 1.55 -12.90
N LEU A 22 -5.23 0.69 -12.11
CA LEU A 22 -4.16 1.08 -11.20
C LEU A 22 -2.81 0.97 -11.91
N GLY A 23 -2.12 2.11 -12.06
CA GLY A 23 -0.72 2.12 -12.48
C GLY A 23 0.21 1.69 -11.34
N SER A 24 1.41 1.20 -11.68
CA SER A 24 2.39 0.70 -10.70
C SER A 24 2.78 1.75 -9.66
N SER A 25 2.97 3.01 -10.06
CA SER A 25 3.28 4.13 -9.13
C SER A 25 2.17 4.34 -8.10
N LEU A 26 0.91 4.29 -8.52
CA LEU A 26 -0.22 4.45 -7.60
C LEU A 26 -0.38 3.24 -6.68
N ALA A 27 -0.19 2.02 -7.20
CA ALA A 27 -0.20 0.80 -6.40
C ALA A 27 0.89 0.82 -5.31
N LEU A 28 2.09 1.28 -5.64
CA LEU A 28 3.18 1.44 -4.68
C LEU A 28 2.84 2.46 -3.58
N LYS A 29 2.30 3.62 -3.95
CA LYS A 29 1.87 4.64 -2.97
C LYS A 29 0.77 4.12 -2.04
N LEU A 30 -0.20 3.39 -2.58
CA LEU A 30 -1.25 2.75 -1.78
C LEU A 30 -0.66 1.77 -0.77
N TYR A 31 0.28 0.94 -1.21
CA TYR A 31 1.02 0.04 -0.33
C TYR A 31 1.74 0.79 0.80
N GLU A 32 2.53 1.83 0.47
CA GLU A 32 3.30 2.61 1.45
C GLU A 32 2.38 3.25 2.51
N VAL A 33 1.29 3.87 2.07
CA VAL A 33 0.31 4.49 2.98
C VAL A 33 -0.40 3.44 3.85
N ALA A 34 -0.81 2.32 3.27
CA ALA A 34 -1.49 1.25 4.00
C ALA A 34 -0.60 0.59 5.06
N VAL A 35 0.68 0.36 4.73
CA VAL A 35 1.67 -0.15 5.69
C VAL A 35 1.86 0.86 6.82
N GLY A 36 2.02 2.15 6.51
CA GLY A 36 2.11 3.20 7.53
C GLY A 36 0.91 3.20 8.46
N LEU A 37 -0.31 3.12 7.91
CA LEU A 37 -1.55 3.01 8.69
C LEU A 37 -1.57 1.77 9.60
N HIS A 38 -1.16 0.62 9.07
CA HIS A 38 -1.11 -0.63 9.82
C HIS A 38 -0.15 -0.55 11.01
N LEU A 39 1.08 -0.10 10.75
CA LEU A 39 2.15 -0.03 11.75
C LEU A 39 1.85 1.00 12.83
N GLU A 40 1.31 2.17 12.44
CA GLU A 40 0.93 3.23 13.37
C GLU A 40 -0.43 2.99 14.03
N ARG A 41 -1.15 1.93 13.64
CA ARG A 41 -2.53 1.62 14.08
C ARG A 41 -3.48 2.80 13.88
N LYS A 42 -3.35 3.50 12.76
CA LYS A 42 -4.21 4.62 12.37
C LYS A 42 -5.38 4.14 11.51
N GLU A 43 -6.50 4.83 11.62
CA GLU A 43 -7.70 4.49 10.85
C GLU A 43 -7.68 5.04 9.43
N SER A 44 -7.04 6.20 9.19
CA SER A 44 -7.00 6.82 7.87
C SER A 44 -5.79 7.74 7.70
N ALA A 45 -5.38 7.93 6.44
CA ALA A 45 -4.31 8.83 6.04
C ALA A 45 -4.60 9.40 4.65
N SER A 46 -4.12 10.62 4.42
CA SER A 46 -4.18 11.23 3.09
C SER A 46 -3.11 10.62 2.19
N LEU A 47 -3.47 10.37 0.93
CA LEU A 47 -2.56 10.03 -0.15
C LEU A 47 -2.46 11.24 -1.07
N ALA A 48 -1.24 11.69 -1.36
CA ALA A 48 -1.01 12.78 -2.29
C ALA A 48 0.19 12.46 -3.18
N GLY A 49 0.06 12.69 -4.48
CA GLY A 49 1.15 12.61 -5.44
C GLY A 49 0.67 12.82 -6.87
N ASP A 50 1.60 12.72 -7.82
CA ASP A 50 1.34 13.08 -9.23
C ASP A 50 0.24 12.23 -9.90
N ASP A 51 0.06 10.98 -9.47
CA ASP A 51 -0.92 10.03 -10.04
C ASP A 51 -2.32 10.14 -9.41
N GLY A 52 -2.47 10.94 -8.34
CA GLY A 52 -3.74 11.15 -7.67
C GLY A 52 -3.62 11.62 -6.23
N VAL A 53 -4.72 12.18 -5.72
CA VAL A 53 -4.86 12.67 -4.35
C VAL A 53 -6.11 12.09 -3.73
N GLY A 54 -6.11 11.78 -2.44
CA GLY A 54 -7.29 11.29 -1.76
C GLY A 54 -7.01 10.76 -0.37
N THR A 55 -7.81 9.79 0.07
CA THR A 55 -7.76 9.24 1.42
C THR A 55 -7.76 7.73 1.37
N VAL A 56 -6.88 7.12 2.17
CA VAL A 56 -6.83 5.70 2.44
C VAL A 56 -7.36 5.46 3.86
N ARG A 57 -8.19 4.44 4.03
CA ARG A 57 -8.79 4.04 5.30
C ARG A 57 -8.53 2.56 5.56
N ALA A 58 -8.13 2.24 6.78
CA ALA A 58 -8.08 0.86 7.26
C ALA A 58 -9.51 0.34 7.51
N VAL A 59 -9.81 -0.86 7.00
CA VAL A 59 -11.08 -1.54 7.26
C VAL A 59 -11.14 -2.02 8.72
N GLY A 60 -9.99 -2.17 9.37
CA GLY A 60 -9.88 -2.57 10.78
C GLY A 60 -10.03 -4.07 11.02
N ARG A 61 -9.97 -4.88 9.95
CA ARG A 61 -9.99 -6.35 10.02
C ARG A 61 -9.08 -6.98 8.97
N GLU A 62 -8.68 -8.21 9.26
CA GLU A 62 -8.05 -9.11 8.31
C GLU A 62 -9.06 -9.56 7.25
N LEU A 63 -8.65 -9.60 6.00
CA LEU A 63 -9.41 -10.09 4.86
C LEU A 63 -8.72 -11.30 4.24
N LEU A 64 -9.51 -12.14 3.56
CA LEU A 64 -9.06 -13.33 2.86
C LEU A 64 -9.63 -13.34 1.45
N LEU A 65 -8.75 -13.46 0.45
CA LEU A 65 -9.08 -13.66 -0.95
C LEU A 65 -8.39 -14.95 -1.44
N GLY A 66 -9.13 -16.05 -1.45
CA GLY A 66 -8.56 -17.36 -1.78
C GLY A 66 -7.47 -17.76 -0.77
N VAL A 67 -6.21 -17.80 -1.23
CA VAL A 67 -5.03 -18.08 -0.39
C VAL A 67 -4.33 -16.82 0.11
N ILE A 68 -4.71 -15.64 -0.38
CA ILE A 68 -4.09 -14.37 -0.01
C ILE A 68 -4.84 -13.80 1.19
N SER A 69 -4.10 -13.46 2.25
CA SER A 69 -4.67 -12.86 3.46
C SER A 69 -3.85 -11.65 3.92
N GLY A 70 -4.51 -10.73 4.64
CA GLY A 70 -3.86 -9.60 5.28
C GLY A 70 -4.84 -8.51 5.70
N PRO A 71 -4.36 -7.40 6.27
CA PRO A 71 -5.19 -6.28 6.66
C PRO A 71 -5.82 -5.61 5.42
N GLY A 72 -7.12 -5.30 5.54
CA GLY A 72 -7.90 -4.67 4.47
C GLY A 72 -7.88 -3.15 4.50
N PHE A 73 -7.88 -2.54 3.31
CA PHE A 73 -7.88 -1.10 3.12
C PHE A 73 -8.82 -0.67 1.99
N GLU A 74 -9.31 0.56 2.11
CA GLU A 74 -10.12 1.23 1.09
C GLU A 74 -9.52 2.60 0.79
N ALA A 75 -9.42 2.93 -0.49
CA ALA A 75 -8.95 4.23 -0.95
C ALA A 75 -10.02 4.90 -1.82
N GLN A 76 -10.25 6.18 -1.56
CA GLN A 76 -11.00 7.07 -2.45
C GLN A 76 -10.04 8.13 -2.98
N LEU A 77 -9.90 8.19 -4.30
CA LEU A 77 -8.86 8.98 -4.97
C LEU A 77 -9.48 9.82 -6.09
N ASP A 78 -8.98 11.04 -6.23
CA ASP A 78 -9.12 11.90 -7.39
C ASP A 78 -7.86 11.75 -8.25
N THR A 79 -8.00 11.16 -9.43
CA THR A 79 -6.91 10.99 -10.42
C THR A 79 -7.12 11.94 -11.60
N PRO A 80 -6.11 12.18 -12.46
CA PRO A 80 -6.27 12.98 -13.67
C PRO A 80 -7.37 12.44 -14.61
N THR A 81 -7.63 11.14 -14.56
CA THR A 81 -8.68 10.47 -15.37
C THR A 81 -10.06 10.45 -14.71
N GLY A 82 -10.19 10.94 -13.46
CA GLY A 82 -11.43 10.98 -12.70
C GLY A 82 -11.33 10.35 -11.32
N ARG A 83 -12.46 10.27 -10.62
CA ARG A 83 -12.55 9.64 -9.30
C ARG A 83 -12.44 8.12 -9.41
N CYS A 84 -11.64 7.52 -8.53
CA CYS A 84 -11.56 6.07 -8.40
C CYS A 84 -11.67 5.61 -6.94
N MET A 85 -12.22 4.42 -6.77
CA MET A 85 -12.32 3.73 -5.50
C MET A 85 -11.61 2.38 -5.61
N VAL A 86 -10.79 2.07 -4.62
CA VAL A 86 -9.96 0.85 -4.59
C VAL A 86 -10.13 0.18 -3.24
N SER A 87 -10.49 -1.10 -3.25
CA SER A 87 -10.44 -1.96 -2.06
C SER A 87 -9.36 -3.02 -2.27
N TYR A 88 -8.49 -3.18 -1.28
CA TYR A 88 -7.31 -4.03 -1.40
C TYR A 88 -6.85 -4.58 -0.05
N ILE A 89 -6.00 -5.59 -0.12
CA ILE A 89 -5.33 -6.24 1.01
C ILE A 89 -3.84 -5.92 0.91
N VAL A 90 -3.19 -5.55 2.02
CA VAL A 90 -1.73 -5.66 2.09
C VAL A 90 -1.39 -7.11 2.40
N THR A 91 -0.66 -7.79 1.51
CA THR A 91 -0.39 -9.22 1.65
C THR A 91 0.55 -9.49 2.82
N ARG A 92 0.59 -10.73 3.31
CA ARG A 92 1.61 -11.15 4.30
C ARG A 92 3.03 -10.90 3.81
N GLU A 93 3.29 -11.13 2.53
CA GLU A 93 4.58 -10.84 1.91
C GLU A 93 4.87 -9.33 1.90
N GLY A 94 3.86 -8.51 1.63
CA GLY A 94 3.96 -7.05 1.73
C GLY A 94 4.28 -6.57 3.14
N LEU A 95 3.64 -7.15 4.17
CA LEU A 95 3.95 -6.82 5.56
C LEU A 95 5.37 -7.24 5.96
N ALA A 96 5.78 -8.47 5.61
CA ALA A 96 7.14 -8.94 5.88
C ALA A 96 8.19 -8.06 5.19
N HIS A 97 7.94 -7.66 3.95
CA HIS A 97 8.80 -6.74 3.22
C HIS A 97 8.93 -5.37 3.92
N ALA A 98 7.83 -4.82 4.45
CA ALA A 98 7.87 -3.58 5.23
C ALA A 98 8.70 -3.72 6.52
N GLU A 99 8.54 -4.83 7.23
CA GLU A 99 9.32 -5.11 8.45
C GLU A 99 10.81 -5.22 8.14
N GLU A 100 11.19 -5.96 7.09
CA GLU A 100 12.59 -6.09 6.66
C GLU A 100 13.21 -4.74 6.31
N GLU A 101 12.47 -3.87 5.62
CA GLU A 101 12.92 -2.53 5.25
C GLU A 101 13.16 -1.66 6.49
N ILE A 102 12.26 -1.71 7.47
CA ILE A 102 12.40 -0.97 8.73
C ILE A 102 13.63 -1.45 9.52
N HIS A 103 13.85 -2.77 9.59
CA HIS A 103 15.03 -3.32 10.25
C HIS A 103 16.31 -2.86 9.57
N ARG A 104 16.36 -2.92 8.23
CA ARG A 104 17.51 -2.46 7.45
C ARG A 104 17.83 -0.99 7.70
N GLN A 105 16.80 -0.13 7.66
CA GLN A 105 16.97 1.31 7.92
C GLN A 105 17.49 1.59 9.33
N ARG A 106 17.03 0.83 10.34
CA ARG A 106 17.53 0.96 11.72
C ARG A 106 18.99 0.55 11.85
N ASP A 107 19.39 -0.55 11.23
CA ASP A 107 20.78 -1.04 11.27
C ASP A 107 21.74 -0.04 10.61
N GLU A 108 21.33 0.54 9.48
CA GLU A 108 22.09 1.59 8.79
C GLU A 108 22.23 2.86 9.65
N ALA A 109 21.16 3.28 10.33
CA ALA A 109 21.19 4.43 11.24
C ALA A 109 22.09 4.18 12.46
N GLN A 110 22.14 2.96 12.98
CA GLN A 110 23.03 2.59 14.08
C GLN A 110 24.49 2.49 13.65
N ARG A 111 24.76 2.15 12.38
CA ARG A 111 26.12 2.03 11.84
C ARG A 111 26.83 3.38 11.67
N TRP A 112 26.07 4.47 11.56
CA TRP A 112 26.60 5.82 11.41
C TRP A 112 26.60 6.67 12.70
N ASN A 113 26.16 6.11 13.82
CA ASN A 113 26.32 6.68 15.17
C ASN A 113 27.53 6.08 15.89
#